data_AF-Q2I7R1-F1
#
_entry.id   AF-Q2I7R1-F1
#
_cell.length_a   1.000
_cell.length_b   1.000
_cell.length_c   1.000
_cell.angle_alpha   90.00
_cell.angle_beta   90.00
_cell.angle_gamma   90.00
#
_symmetry.space_group_name_H-M   'P 1'
#
loop_
_entity.id
_entity.type
_entity.pdbx_description
1 polymer ?
#
loop_
_entity_poly.entity_id
_entity_poly.type
_entity_poly.pdbx_seq_one_letter_code
_entity_poly.pdbx_strand_id
1 'polypeptide(L)'
;FFVLHFIFPFIALCIVFIHIFFLHLQGSSNPLGYDTALKIPFYPSLLCLDVKGFNNVLVIFLAQSLFGILPLAHPDNAIVVDRYV
;
A
#
# COMPACT_ATOMS: atom_id res chain seq x y z
N PHE A 1 -23.58 -2.07 -2.80
CA PHE A 1 -22.23 -1.53 -2.54
C PHE A 1 -21.56 -2.17 -1.33
N PHE A 2 -22.19 -2.22 -0.15
CA PHE A 2 -21.59 -2.80 1.07
C PHE A 2 -21.00 -4.21 0.89
N VAL A 3 -21.79 -5.19 0.41
CA VAL A 3 -21.31 -6.57 0.21
C VAL A 3 -20.13 -6.64 -0.76
N LEU A 4 -20.16 -5.83 -1.82
CA LEU A 4 -19.06 -5.74 -2.78
C LEU A 4 -17.80 -5.11 -2.17
N HIS A 5 -17.95 -3.99 -1.44
CA HIS A 5 -16.84 -3.32 -0.75
C HIS A 5 -16.21 -4.23 0.31
N PHE A 6 -17.00 -5.08 0.98
CA PHE A 6 -16.50 -6.05 1.94
C PHE A 6 -15.70 -7.18 1.27
N ILE A 7 -16.17 -7.71 0.13
CA ILE A 7 -15.53 -8.88 -0.50
C ILE A 7 -14.29 -8.52 -1.33
N PHE A 8 -14.25 -7.34 -1.96
CA PHE A 8 -13.15 -6.95 -2.83
C PHE A 8 -11.76 -6.90 -2.17
N PRO A 9 -11.58 -6.41 -0.93
CA PRO A 9 -10.30 -6.45 -0.23
C PRO A 9 -9.70 -7.86 -0.11
N PHE A 10 -10.54 -8.89 0.10
CA PHE A 10 -10.09 -10.28 0.18
C PHE A 10 -9.68 -10.84 -1.18
N ILE A 11 -10.43 -10.49 -2.23
CA ILE A 11 -10.06 -10.83 -3.61
C ILE A 11 -8.73 -10.17 -3.98
N ALA A 12 -8.52 -8.90 -3.62
CA ALA A 12 -7.27 -8.19 -3.82
C ALA A 12 -6.10 -8.86 -3.07
N LEU A 13 -6.32 -9.33 -1.84
CA LEU A 13 -5.32 -10.08 -1.07
C LEU A 13 -4.92 -11.40 -1.76
N CYS A 14 -5.87 -12.14 -2.34
CA CYS A 14 -5.56 -13.31 -3.18
C CYS A 14 -4.70 -12.95 -4.40
N ILE A 15 -5.01 -11.83 -5.06
CA ILE A 15 -4.22 -11.34 -6.20
C ILE A 15 -2.80 -10.96 -5.76
N VAL A 16 -2.63 -10.34 -4.58
CA VAL A 16 -1.32 -10.01 -4.01
C VAL A 16 -0.48 -11.27 -3.79
N PHE A 17 -1.07 -12.36 -3.28
CA PHE A 17 -0.33 -13.62 -3.14
C PHE A 17 0.11 -14.20 -4.48
N ILE A 18 -0.77 -14.21 -5.48
CA ILE A 18 -0.42 -14.69 -6.84
C ILE A 18 0.70 -13.81 -7.42
N HIS A 19 0.61 -12.50 -7.26
CA HIS A 19 1.61 -11.56 -7.72
C HIS A 19 2.98 -11.81 -7.06
N ILE A 20 3.01 -11.94 -5.72
CA ILE A 20 4.23 -12.21 -4.97
C ILE A 20 4.81 -13.58 -5.33
N PHE A 21 3.98 -14.59 -5.57
CA PHE A 21 4.42 -15.93 -5.99
C PHE A 21 5.21 -15.85 -7.30
N PHE A 22 4.67 -15.16 -8.31
CA PHE A 22 5.42 -14.95 -9.56
C PHE A 22 6.67 -14.10 -9.33
N LEU A 23 6.61 -13.02 -8.54
CA LEU A 23 7.80 -12.24 -8.20
C LEU A 23 8.93 -13.12 -7.60
N HIS A 24 8.60 -14.14 -6.80
CA HIS A 24 9.59 -15.06 -6.23
C HIS A 24 10.22 -16.01 -7.26
N LEU A 25 9.53 -16.34 -8.36
CA LEU A 25 10.07 -17.22 -9.39
C LEU A 25 11.13 -16.49 -10.25
N GLN A 26 10.88 -15.24 -10.65
CA GLN A 26 11.81 -14.45 -11.46
C GLN A 26 12.80 -13.62 -10.62
N GLY A 27 12.42 -13.23 -9.41
CA GLY A 27 13.15 -12.25 -8.59
C GLY A 27 12.88 -10.81 -9.00
N SER A 28 13.34 -9.86 -8.17
CA SER A 28 13.22 -8.42 -8.45
C SER A 28 14.24 -7.94 -9.48
N SER A 29 13.83 -7.04 -10.37
CA SER A 29 14.75 -6.26 -11.19
C SER A 29 15.54 -5.26 -10.35
N ASN A 30 16.62 -4.70 -10.91
CA ASN A 30 17.43 -3.65 -10.28
C ASN A 30 17.49 -2.39 -11.17
N PRO A 31 17.89 -1.22 -10.64
CA PRO A 31 17.86 0.05 -11.37
C PRO A 31 18.69 0.08 -12.65
N LEU A 32 19.69 -0.78 -12.78
CA LEU A 32 20.52 -0.86 -13.99
C LEU A 32 19.87 -1.71 -15.10
N GLY A 33 18.80 -2.43 -14.79
CA GLY A 33 17.99 -3.14 -15.79
C GLY A 33 18.62 -4.43 -16.37
N TYR A 34 19.77 -4.86 -15.85
CA TYR A 34 20.43 -6.11 -16.25
C TYR A 34 20.73 -7.01 -15.05
N ASP A 35 20.79 -8.32 -15.27
CA ASP A 35 21.06 -9.27 -14.19
C ASP A 35 22.50 -9.15 -13.65
N THR A 36 22.63 -9.16 -12.33
CA THR A 36 23.92 -9.13 -11.63
C THR A 36 24.03 -10.28 -10.65
N ALA A 37 25.25 -10.78 -10.45
CA ALA A 37 25.52 -11.82 -9.45
C ALA A 37 25.53 -11.29 -8.00
N LEU A 38 25.41 -9.97 -7.81
CA LEU A 38 25.52 -9.29 -6.51
C LEU A 38 24.19 -9.28 -5.76
N LYS A 39 23.78 -10.46 -5.26
CA LYS A 39 22.56 -10.59 -4.43
C LYS A 39 22.90 -10.48 -2.94
N ILE A 40 22.13 -9.68 -2.21
CA ILE A 40 22.15 -9.59 -0.74
C ILE A 40 20.93 -10.31 -0.16
N PRO A 41 21.04 -10.92 1.04
CA PRO A 41 19.91 -11.57 1.68
C PRO A 41 18.86 -10.55 2.15
N PHE A 42 17.59 -10.88 2.01
CA PHE A 42 16.47 -10.02 2.43
C PHE A 42 16.56 -9.62 3.91
N TYR A 43 16.82 -10.61 4.78
CA TYR A 43 17.13 -10.38 6.18
C TYR A 43 18.65 -10.37 6.41
N PRO A 44 19.22 -9.40 7.14
CA PRO A 44 18.54 -8.28 7.83
C PRO A 44 18.39 -7.02 6.98
N SER A 45 19.01 -6.98 5.79
CA SER A 45 19.27 -5.74 5.05
C SER A 45 18.01 -5.04 4.54
N LEU A 46 17.28 -5.65 3.60
CA LEU A 46 16.07 -5.08 3.03
C LEU A 46 14.97 -4.94 4.09
N LEU A 47 14.82 -5.92 5.00
CA LEU A 47 13.81 -5.82 6.07
C LEU A 47 14.00 -4.56 6.93
N CYS A 48 15.24 -4.20 7.28
CA CYS A 48 15.51 -2.99 8.05
C CYS A 48 15.13 -1.71 7.28
N LEU A 49 15.38 -1.70 5.96
CA LEU A 49 14.97 -0.59 5.09
C LEU A 49 13.44 -0.49 4.98
N ASP A 50 12.73 -1.62 4.89
CA ASP A 50 11.27 -1.68 4.86
C ASP A 50 10.67 -1.14 6.17
N VAL A 51 11.22 -1.53 7.33
CA VAL A 51 10.77 -1.02 8.64
C VAL A 51 10.98 0.49 8.75
N LYS A 52 12.12 1.02 8.27
CA LYS A 52 12.37 2.46 8.23
C LYS A 52 11.37 3.17 7.31
N GLY A 53 11.09 2.60 6.13
CA GLY A 53 10.09 3.10 5.19
C GLY A 53 8.69 3.13 5.79
N PHE A 54 8.29 2.04 6.45
CA PHE A 54 7.01 1.93 7.16
C PHE A 54 6.87 2.99 8.25
N ASN A 55 7.93 3.22 9.06
CA ASN A 55 7.92 4.25 10.08
C ASN A 55 7.69 5.66 9.49
N ASN A 56 8.32 5.97 8.35
CA ASN A 56 8.12 7.26 7.67
C ASN A 56 6.68 7.43 7.19
N VAL A 57 6.09 6.40 6.58
CA VAL A 57 4.68 6.43 6.13
C VAL A 57 3.73 6.56 7.32
N LEU A 58 4.00 5.84 8.42
CA LEU A 58 3.20 5.88 9.63
C LEU A 58 3.17 7.28 10.25
N VAL A 59 4.33 7.96 10.30
CA VAL A 59 4.40 9.35 10.78
C VAL A 59 3.53 10.29 9.93
N ILE A 60 3.60 10.18 8.60
CA ILE A 60 2.79 10.99 7.70
C ILE A 60 1.29 10.70 7.90
N PHE A 61 0.92 9.42 8.00
CA PHE A 61 -0.45 9.00 8.23
C PHE A 61 -1.01 9.56 9.56
N LEU A 62 -0.26 9.43 10.65
CA LEU A 62 -0.65 9.94 11.96
C LEU A 62 -0.75 11.47 11.95
N ALA A 63 0.19 12.16 11.31
CA ALA A 63 0.16 13.60 11.20
C ALA A 63 -1.08 14.09 10.45
N GLN A 64 -1.43 13.45 9.32
CA GLN A 64 -2.66 13.73 8.59
C GLN A 64 -3.92 13.41 9.40
N SER A 65 -3.96 12.27 10.10
CA SER A 65 -5.15 11.85 10.86
C SER A 65 -5.41 12.71 12.10
N LEU A 66 -4.35 13.18 12.78
CA LEU A 66 -4.48 13.92 14.03
C LEU A 66 -4.61 15.43 13.81
N PHE A 67 -3.88 15.99 12.84
CA PHE A 67 -3.83 17.44 12.62
C PHE A 67 -4.58 17.89 11.37
N GLY A 68 -5.01 16.97 10.50
CA GLY A 68 -5.77 17.32 9.29
C GLY A 68 -4.98 18.21 8.32
N ILE A 69 -3.70 17.90 8.11
CA ILE A 69 -2.74 18.74 7.36
C ILE A 69 -3.25 19.10 5.96
N LEU A 70 -3.90 18.14 5.27
CA LEU A 70 -4.49 18.33 3.95
C LEU A 70 -6.00 18.02 3.96
N PRO A 71 -6.84 18.82 3.27
CA PRO A 71 -8.25 18.49 3.08
C PRO A 71 -8.39 17.40 2.00
N LEU A 72 -8.36 16.13 2.41
CA LEU A 72 -8.46 14.97 1.50
C LEU A 72 -9.90 14.50 1.25
N ALA A 73 -10.88 15.06 1.98
CA ALA A 73 -12.30 14.73 1.84
C ALA A 73 -13.11 15.95 1.42
N HIS A 74 -14.18 15.73 0.65
CA HIS A 74 -15.12 16.80 0.28
C HIS A 74 -16.04 17.14 1.48
N PRO A 75 -16.22 18.43 1.84
CA PRO A 75 -17.04 18.82 2.99
C PRO A 75 -18.50 18.35 2.88
N ASP A 76 -19.05 18.30 1.66
CA ASP A 76 -20.45 17.85 1.43
C ASP A 76 -20.70 16.39 1.82
N ASN A 77 -19.67 15.57 2.03
CA ASN A 77 -19.86 14.22 2.55
C ASN A 77 -20.35 14.21 4.02
N ALA A 78 -20.36 15.38 4.69
CA ALA A 78 -20.92 15.55 6.03
C ALA A 78 -22.44 15.84 6.03
N ILE A 79 -23.02 16.18 4.88
CA ILE A 79 -24.48 16.39 4.77
C ILE A 79 -25.19 15.11 4.33
N VAL A 80 -26.46 14.98 4.70
CA VAL A 80 -27.28 13.84 4.31
C VAL A 80 -27.56 13.90 2.81
N VAL A 81 -27.57 12.75 2.16
CA VAL A 81 -27.93 12.64 0.74
C VAL A 81 -29.35 13.15 0.50
N ASP A 82 -29.50 14.15 -0.35
CA ASP A 82 -30.80 14.52 -0.92
C ASP A 82 -31.14 13.54 -2.04
N ARG A 83 -32.34 12.96 -2.01
CA ARG A 83 -32.82 12.03 -3.03
C ARG A 83 -33.86 12.65 -3.95
N TYR A 84 -34.27 13.89 -3.69
CA TYR A 84 -35.41 14.54 -4.32
C TYR A 84 -35.01 15.73 -5.19
N VAL A 85 -33.72 16.04 -5.27
CA VAL A 85 -33.08 16.82 -6.34
C VAL A 85 -32.42 15.88 -7.33
#